data_AF-A0A1F8UGI6-F1
#
_entry.id   AF-A0A1F8UGI6-F1
#
_cell.length_a   1.000
_cell.length_b   1.000
_cell.length_c   1.000
_cell.angle_alpha   90.00
_cell.angle_beta   90.00
_cell.angle_gamma   90.00
#
_symmetry.space_group_name_H-M   'P 1'
#
loop_
_entity.id
_entity.type
_entity.pdbx_description
1 polymer ?
#
loop_
_entity_poly.entity_id
_entity_poly.type
_entity_poly.pdbx_seq_one_letter_code
_entity_poly.pdbx_strand_id
1 'polypeptide(L)'
;MNARANIINESGAVLFVSIHADSLPDSPSTSGSVVYYNDKYPKSGELAKNIQKALNSVTARQSHICQKADYYILRNSNVPGVLIETAYSLFIFYKGCNIISKRS
;
A
#
# COMPACT_ATOMS: atom_id res chain seq x y z
N MET A 1 7.57 -16.19 -4.52
CA MET A 1 7.08 -14.99 -5.25
C MET A 1 6.28 -15.32 -6.51
N ASN A 2 6.56 -16.44 -7.20
CA ASN A 2 5.86 -16.83 -8.45
C ASN A 2 4.36 -17.11 -8.29
N ALA A 3 3.93 -17.73 -7.19
CA ALA A 3 2.53 -18.09 -7.00
C ALA A 3 1.56 -16.88 -7.04
N ARG A 4 1.95 -15.72 -6.50
CA ARG A 4 1.10 -14.51 -6.53
C ARG A 4 0.97 -13.93 -7.94
N ALA A 5 2.06 -13.93 -8.72
CA ALA A 5 2.04 -13.48 -10.10
C ALA A 5 1.14 -14.38 -10.96
N ASN A 6 1.21 -15.70 -10.78
CA ASN A 6 0.34 -16.64 -11.50
C ASN A 6 -1.13 -16.42 -11.17
N ILE A 7 -1.48 -16.29 -9.88
CA ILE A 7 -2.86 -15.99 -9.46
C ILE A 7 -3.36 -14.69 -10.10
N ILE A 8 -2.57 -13.62 -10.08
CA ILE A 8 -2.95 -12.34 -10.72
C ILE A 8 -3.19 -12.55 -12.22
N ASN A 9 -2.27 -13.22 -12.90
CA ASN A 9 -2.31 -13.41 -14.35
C ASN A 9 -3.46 -14.32 -14.79
N GLU A 10 -3.86 -15.28 -13.97
CA GLU A 10 -4.93 -16.25 -14.24
C GLU A 10 -6.31 -15.76 -13.76
N SER A 11 -6.37 -14.72 -12.92
CA SER A 11 -7.61 -14.26 -12.26
C SER A 11 -8.63 -13.60 -13.19
N GLY A 12 -8.24 -13.20 -14.41
CA GLY A 12 -9.06 -12.33 -15.26
C GLY A 12 -9.25 -10.91 -14.70
N ALA A 13 -8.47 -10.51 -13.69
CA ALA A 13 -8.55 -9.18 -13.09
C ALA A 13 -8.10 -8.08 -14.07
N VAL A 14 -8.73 -6.91 -13.95
CA VAL A 14 -8.36 -5.72 -14.73
C VAL A 14 -7.31 -4.86 -14.05
N LEU A 15 -7.19 -4.93 -12.72
CA LEU A 15 -6.18 -4.29 -11.87
C LEU A 15 -5.89 -5.21 -10.65
N PHE A 16 -4.71 -5.07 -10.04
CA PHE A 16 -4.40 -5.69 -8.74
C PHE A 16 -3.79 -4.71 -7.73
N VAL A 17 -3.94 -5.02 -6.45
CA VAL A 17 -3.34 -4.29 -5.33
C VAL A 17 -2.68 -5.30 -4.39
N SER A 18 -1.36 -5.19 -4.20
CA SER A 18 -0.62 -5.98 -3.21
C SER A 18 -0.44 -5.15 -1.95
N ILE A 19 -0.99 -5.59 -0.82
CA ILE A 19 -0.83 -4.90 0.47
C ILE A 19 0.25 -5.61 1.27
N HIS A 20 1.25 -4.84 1.69
CA HIS A 20 2.36 -5.26 2.50
C HIS A 20 2.35 -4.44 3.78
N ALA A 21 2.58 -5.08 4.90
CA ALA A 21 2.75 -4.42 6.17
C ALA A 21 4.15 -4.76 6.67
N ASP A 22 5.09 -3.85 6.44
CA ASP A 22 6.42 -4.02 6.99
C ASP A 22 6.43 -3.57 8.45
N SER A 23 7.01 -4.41 9.31
CA SER A 23 7.34 -4.06 10.69
C SER A 23 8.82 -3.72 10.70
N LEU A 24 9.16 -2.44 10.70
CA LEU A 24 10.52 -2.00 10.99
C LEU A 24 10.62 -1.79 12.51
N PRO A 25 11.17 -2.74 13.28
CA PRO A 25 11.36 -2.57 14.72
C PRO A 25 12.36 -1.44 15.05
N ASP A 26 13.29 -1.13 14.13
CA ASP A 26 14.45 -0.26 14.40
C ASP A 26 14.44 1.11 13.71
N SER A 27 13.32 1.54 13.11
CA SER A 27 13.22 2.90 12.52
C SER A 27 11.85 3.54 12.76
N PRO A 28 11.64 4.13 13.95
CA PRO A 28 10.41 4.86 14.29
C PRO A 28 10.20 6.14 13.46
N SER A 29 11.17 6.56 12.64
CA SER A 29 11.10 7.77 11.81
C SER A 29 10.44 7.56 10.45
N THR A 30 10.31 6.32 9.95
CA THR A 30 9.64 6.04 8.67
C THR A 30 8.15 5.85 8.90
N SER A 31 7.44 6.96 9.12
CA SER A 31 6.00 6.96 9.34
C SER A 31 5.24 7.22 8.04
N GLY A 32 4.20 6.42 7.74
CA GLY A 32 3.29 6.67 6.63
C GLY A 32 3.27 5.54 5.59
N SER A 33 2.19 5.46 4.82
CA SER A 33 2.06 4.43 3.78
C SER A 33 2.64 4.93 2.47
N VAL A 34 3.40 4.07 1.77
CA VAL A 34 3.98 4.37 0.47
C VAL A 34 3.41 3.43 -0.58
N VAL A 35 3.00 3.99 -1.71
CA VAL A 35 2.50 3.21 -2.85
C VAL A 35 3.59 3.11 -3.91
N TYR A 36 3.90 1.87 -4.29
CA TYR A 36 4.85 1.52 -5.31
C TYR A 36 4.17 1.02 -6.57
N TYR A 37 4.74 1.35 -7.73
CA TYR A 37 4.25 0.89 -9.03
C TYR A 37 5.40 0.62 -10.00
N ASN A 38 5.13 -0.14 -11.06
CA ASN A 38 6.02 -0.30 -12.19
C ASN A 38 5.42 0.40 -13.42
N ASP A 39 6.26 0.91 -14.32
CA ASP A 39 5.84 1.69 -15.49
C ASP A 39 5.51 0.85 -16.74
N LYS A 40 5.50 -0.48 -16.61
CA LYS A 40 4.98 -1.42 -17.63
C LYS A 40 3.58 -1.05 -18.13
N TYR A 41 2.74 -0.47 -17.27
CA TYR A 41 1.41 0.01 -17.63
C TYR A 41 1.18 1.44 -17.14
N PRO A 42 0.78 2.40 -18.01
CA PRO A 42 0.45 3.76 -17.60
C PRO A 42 -0.62 3.82 -16.49
N LYS A 43 -1.62 2.94 -16.57
CA LYS A 43 -2.69 2.79 -15.56
C LYS A 43 -2.17 2.49 -14.16
N SER A 44 -1.04 1.80 -14.01
CA SER A 44 -0.44 1.53 -12.70
C SER A 44 0.01 2.82 -12.02
N GLY A 45 0.56 3.78 -12.79
CA GLY A 45 0.98 5.08 -12.27
C GLY A 45 -0.20 5.98 -11.87
N GLU A 46 -1.28 5.97 -12.65
CA GLU A 46 -2.52 6.68 -12.29
C GLU A 46 -3.16 6.09 -11.03
N LEU A 47 -3.24 4.76 -10.96
CA LEU A 47 -3.72 4.04 -9.78
C LEU A 47 -2.88 4.40 -8.54
N ALA A 48 -1.55 4.39 -8.67
CA ALA A 48 -0.64 4.70 -7.57
C ALA A 48 -0.82 6.13 -7.03
N LYS A 49 -0.94 7.12 -7.92
CA LYS A 49 -1.18 8.53 -7.55
C LYS A 49 -2.51 8.69 -6.80
N ASN A 50 -3.57 8.07 -7.30
CA ASN A 50 -4.89 8.15 -6.68
C ASN A 50 -4.91 7.50 -5.29
N ILE A 51 -4.31 6.31 -5.15
CA ILE A 51 -4.22 5.61 -3.87
C ILE A 51 -3.34 6.40 -2.90
N GLN A 52 -2.17 6.87 -3.31
CA GLN A 52 -1.28 7.65 -2.43
C GLN A 52 -1.96 8.93 -1.93
N LYS A 53 -2.68 9.64 -2.82
CA LYS A 53 -3.45 10.83 -2.43
C LYS A 53 -4.51 10.49 -1.38
N ALA A 54 -5.24 9.40 -1.58
CA ALA A 54 -6.23 8.94 -0.61
C ALA A 54 -5.56 8.56 0.74
N LEU A 55 -4.46 7.80 0.71
CA LEU A 55 -3.71 7.43 1.92
C LEU A 55 -3.22 8.67 2.69
N ASN A 56 -2.66 9.66 1.99
CA ASN A 56 -2.23 10.93 2.61
C ASN A 56 -3.38 11.70 3.25
N SER A 57 -4.62 11.58 2.75
CA SER A 57 -5.79 12.25 3.34
C SER A 57 -6.35 11.55 4.58
N VAL A 58 -6.11 10.25 4.74
CA VAL A 58 -6.69 9.46 5.85
C VAL A 58 -5.68 9.15 6.95
N THR A 59 -4.37 9.28 6.69
CA THR A 59 -3.33 9.07 7.70
C THR A 59 -2.83 10.40 8.25
N ALA A 60 -2.83 10.57 9.58
CA ALA A 60 -2.23 11.73 10.26
C ALA A 60 -0.69 11.70 10.30
N ARG A 61 -0.06 10.96 9.39
CA ARG A 61 1.39 10.74 9.31
C ARG A 61 1.98 11.54 8.16
N GLN A 62 3.29 11.39 7.94
CA GLN A 62 3.97 12.04 6.84
C GLN A 62 3.32 11.69 5.49
N SER A 63 3.02 12.72 4.70
CA SER A 63 2.55 12.57 3.33
C SER A 63 3.69 12.07 2.45
N HIS A 64 3.42 11.00 1.69
CA HIS A 64 4.38 10.44 0.74
C HIS A 64 3.95 10.68 -0.70
N ILE A 65 4.90 10.53 -1.62
CA ILE A 65 4.64 10.48 -3.06
C ILE A 65 4.81 9.02 -3.49
N CYS A 66 3.95 8.54 -4.38
CA CYS A 66 4.07 7.20 -4.92
C CYS A 66 5.41 7.04 -5.68
N GLN A 67 6.02 5.87 -5.57
CA GLN A 67 7.36 5.63 -6.11
C GLN A 67 7.36 4.56 -7.19
N LYS A 68 8.22 4.73 -8.20
CA LYS A 68 8.51 3.64 -9.13
C LYS A 68 9.38 2.61 -8.42
N ALA A 69 9.07 1.32 -8.59
CA ALA A 69 9.87 0.24 -8.07
C ALA A 69 9.82 -0.99 -8.98
N ASP A 70 10.88 -1.80 -8.92
CA ASP A 70 11.03 -3.01 -9.72
C ASP A 70 10.79 -4.29 -8.89
N TYR A 71 9.71 -4.28 -8.09
CA TYR A 71 9.30 -5.46 -7.33
C TYR A 71 8.87 -6.59 -8.27
N TYR A 72 9.25 -7.82 -7.92
CA TYR A 72 8.98 -9.01 -8.74
C TYR A 72 7.50 -9.12 -9.16
N ILE A 73 6.57 -8.89 -8.22
CA ILE A 73 5.13 -8.98 -8.50
C ILE A 73 4.64 -7.89 -9.46
N LEU A 74 5.20 -6.68 -9.40
CA LEU A 74 4.85 -5.58 -10.30
C LEU A 74 5.39 -5.82 -11.71
N ARG A 75 6.62 -6.35 -11.82
CA ARG A 75 7.27 -6.65 -13.11
C ARG A 75 6.62 -7.83 -13.85
N ASN A 76 6.29 -8.90 -13.13
CA ASN A 76 5.85 -10.16 -13.72
C ASN A 76 4.32 -10.33 -13.80
N SER A 77 3.55 -9.32 -13.39
CA SER A 77 2.10 -9.31 -13.61
C SER A 77 1.77 -8.76 -15.00
N ASN A 78 0.80 -9.38 -15.66
CA ASN A 78 0.24 -8.98 -16.96
C ASN A 78 -0.97 -8.05 -16.83
N VAL A 79 -1.29 -7.70 -15.59
CA VAL A 79 -2.38 -6.82 -15.18
C VAL A 79 -1.75 -5.57 -14.54
N PRO A 80 -2.25 -4.35 -14.78
CA PRO A 80 -1.78 -3.17 -14.08
C PRO A 80 -2.01 -3.30 -12.56
N GLY A 81 -1.10 -2.78 -11.75
CA GLY A 81 -1.25 -2.86 -10.31
C GLY A 81 -0.18 -2.15 -9.52
N VAL A 82 -0.40 -2.11 -8.22
CA VAL A 82 0.44 -1.40 -7.25
C VAL A 82 0.76 -2.28 -6.05
N LEU A 83 1.81 -1.91 -5.34
CA LEU A 83 2.19 -2.49 -4.07
C LEU A 83 2.13 -1.38 -3.02
N ILE A 84 1.35 -1.59 -1.97
CA ILE A 84 1.20 -0.64 -0.87
C ILE A 84 2.00 -1.17 0.30
N GLU A 85 3.02 -0.44 0.73
CA GLU A 85 3.67 -0.65 2.01
C GLU A 85 2.96 0.19 3.07
N THR A 86 2.14 -0.47 3.88
CA THR A 86 1.53 0.13 5.06
C THR A 86 2.56 0.05 6.18
N ALA A 87 3.23 1.16 6.51
CA ALA A 87 4.13 1.19 7.67
C ALA A 87 3.33 0.89 8.94
N TYR A 88 3.30 -0.38 9.37
CA TYR A 88 2.64 -0.81 10.60
C TYR A 88 3.66 -0.79 11.74
N SER A 89 4.15 0.41 12.03
CA SER A 89 4.71 0.72 13.34
C SER A 89 3.81 1.80 13.93
N LEU A 90 3.14 1.49 15.04
CA LEU A 90 2.24 2.36 15.80
C LEU A 90 0.74 2.37 15.41
N PHE A 91 0.11 1.21 15.47
CA PHE A 91 -1.21 1.11 16.12
C PHE A 91 -1.00 1.32 17.63
N ILE A 92 -0.72 2.56 18.06
CA ILE A 92 -0.90 2.95 19.46
C ILE A 92 -2.14 3.83 19.48
N PHE A 93 -3.22 3.22 19.98
CA PHE A 93 -4.25 3.88 20.77
C PHE A 93 -3.65 5.03 21.61
N TYR A 94 -4.38 6.14 21.77
CA TYR A 94 -4.04 7.38 22.50
C TYR A 94 -3.34 8.44 21.64
N LYS A 95 -3.99 9.55 21.27
CA LYS A 95 -4.95 10.35 22.05
C LYS A 95 -6.14 10.82 21.21
N GLY A 96 -7.35 10.62 21.73
CA GLY A 96 -8.41 11.63 21.56
C GLY A 96 -9.78 11.20 21.05
N CYS A 97 -10.05 9.94 20.72
CA CYS A 97 -11.39 9.56 20.23
C CYS A 97 -12.09 8.58 21.18
N ASN A 98 -12.98 9.12 22.03
CA ASN A 98 -13.96 8.37 22.81
C ASN A 98 -15.09 7.89 21.89
N ILE A 99 -14.86 6.78 21.20
CA ILE A 99 -15.92 5.98 20.59
C ILE A 99 -15.44 4.55 20.86
N ILE A 100 -15.80 3.93 21.98
CA ILE A 100 -16.95 3.04 22.12
C ILE A 100 -17.28 2.94 23.62
N SER A 101 -18.47 3.38 24.02
CA SER A 101 -19.07 2.98 25.30
C SER A 101 -19.57 1.53 25.16
N LYS A 102 -18.97 0.59 25.88
CA LYS A 102 -19.61 -0.72 26.11
C LYS A 102 -20.62 -0.55 27.24
N ARG A 103 -21.90 -0.69 26.89
CA ARG A 103 -22.96 -1.07 27.84
C ARG A 103 -22.76 -2.54 28.22
N SER A 104 -22.55 -2.77 29.51
CA SER A 104 -23.14 -3.83 30.34
C SER A 104 -22.56 -3.71 31.73
#